data_AF-A0A482XQZ0-F1
#
_entry.id   AF-A0A482XQZ0-F1
#
_cell.length_a   1.000
_cell.length_b   1.000
_cell.length_c   1.000
_cell.angle_alpha   90.00
_cell.angle_beta   90.00
_cell.angle_gamma   90.00
#
_symmetry.space_group_name_H-M   'P 1'
#
loop_
_entity.id
_entity.type
_entity.pdbx_description
1 polymer ?
#
loop_
_entity_poly.entity_id
_entity_poly.type
_entity_poly.pdbx_seq_one_letter_code
_entity_poly.pdbx_strand_id
1 'polypeptide(L)'
;MDDHHFQVMNAAFMNVRCLMDMVNSIHQFSGEVKELPLFLERMDSVHSQIMQNNFDDVTMSNLHSYFLSRIDTSVLLEIGVSFSATWEDVKKALKERYAGARTPVAASVLKLLELSPDSGESIFDFTKRMAQYLKRLKSKVLDSCPNNDESNLRNRVYDELAMEALTNKISTQLQTTIKIAKPKNFEEAVALIRDDI
;
A
#
# COMPACT_ATOMS: atom_id res chain seq x y z
N MET A 1 -21.02 19.12 -41.51
CA MET A 1 -20.56 18.53 -40.23
C MET A 1 -19.18 18.02 -40.54
N ASP A 2 -18.18 18.80 -40.16
CA ASP A 2 -16.88 18.80 -40.82
C ASP A 2 -15.98 17.67 -40.30
N ASP A 3 -15.32 16.97 -41.23
CA ASP A 3 -14.29 15.95 -41.00
C ASP A 3 -13.19 16.43 -40.03
N HIS A 4 -12.99 17.73 -39.91
CA HIS A 4 -12.03 18.33 -38.99
C HIS A 4 -12.43 18.15 -37.51
N HIS A 5 -13.72 18.23 -37.18
CA HIS A 5 -14.21 17.96 -35.83
C HIS A 5 -14.03 16.48 -35.46
N PHE A 6 -14.22 15.57 -36.43
CA PHE A 6 -14.05 14.14 -36.23
C PHE A 6 -12.57 13.74 -36.07
N GLN A 7 -11.66 14.39 -36.81
CA GLN A 7 -10.22 14.20 -36.66
C GLN A 7 -9.68 14.73 -35.33
N VAL A 8 -10.14 15.90 -34.87
CA VAL A 8 -9.73 16.46 -33.57
C VAL A 8 -10.25 15.61 -32.42
N MET A 9 -11.50 15.12 -32.48
CA MET A 9 -12.03 14.17 -31.50
C MET A 9 -11.23 12.86 -31.46
N ASN A 10 -10.90 12.29 -32.62
CA ASN A 10 -10.10 11.06 -32.68
C ASN A 10 -8.67 11.27 -32.16
N ALA A 11 -8.05 12.41 -32.41
CA ALA A 11 -6.71 12.73 -31.89
C ALA A 11 -6.72 12.91 -30.36
N ALA A 12 -7.73 13.60 -29.81
CA ALA A 12 -7.88 13.76 -28.37
C ALA A 12 -8.16 12.40 -27.68
N PHE A 13 -9.00 11.56 -28.29
CA PHE A 13 -9.33 10.23 -27.76
C PHE A 13 -8.12 9.27 -27.81
N MET A 14 -7.33 9.32 -28.89
CA MET A 14 -6.06 8.59 -29.00
C MET A 14 -5.05 9.05 -27.94
N ASN A 15 -4.96 10.36 -27.68
CA ASN A 15 -4.07 10.90 -26.65
C ASN A 15 -4.46 10.43 -25.24
N VAL A 16 -5.75 10.46 -24.89
CA VAL A 16 -6.24 9.96 -23.59
C VAL A 16 -5.94 8.47 -23.42
N ARG A 17 -6.18 7.66 -24.47
CA ARG A 17 -5.91 6.21 -24.43
C ARG A 17 -4.42 5.91 -24.25
N CYS A 18 -3.54 6.59 -24.99
CA CYS A 18 -2.09 6.45 -24.83
C CYS A 18 -1.65 6.83 -23.40
N LEU A 19 -2.19 7.90 -22.84
CA LEU A 19 -1.87 8.31 -21.46
C LEU A 19 -2.36 7.28 -20.44
N MET A 20 -3.55 6.70 -20.63
CA MET A 20 -4.04 5.61 -19.78
C MET A 20 -3.16 4.36 -19.86
N ASP A 21 -2.70 3.98 -21.06
CA ASP A 21 -1.78 2.86 -21.25
C ASP A 21 -0.43 3.12 -20.55
N MET A 22 0.06 4.37 -20.60
CA MET A 22 1.26 4.78 -19.88
C MET A 22 1.05 4.71 -18.36
N VAL A 23 -0.07 5.20 -17.83
CA VAL A 23 -0.40 5.05 -16.40
C VAL A 23 -0.46 3.58 -16.00
N ASN A 24 -1.06 2.72 -16.82
CA ASN A 24 -1.15 1.28 -16.56
C ASN A 24 0.20 0.56 -16.57
N SER A 25 1.17 1.08 -17.32
CA SER A 25 2.53 0.53 -17.32
C SER A 25 3.28 0.79 -16.00
N ILE A 26 2.84 1.80 -15.22
CA ILE A 26 3.40 2.10 -13.91
C ILE A 26 2.88 1.05 -12.92
N HIS A 27 3.82 0.35 -12.29
CA HIS A 27 3.51 -0.61 -11.23
C HIS A 27 2.89 0.12 -10.04
N GLN A 28 1.86 -0.50 -9.45
CA GLN A 28 1.18 0.07 -8.30
C GLN A 28 2.15 0.20 -7.12
N PHE A 29 2.21 1.38 -6.52
CA PHE A 29 3.05 1.63 -5.36
C PHE A 29 2.44 1.04 -4.09
N SER A 30 3.12 0.05 -3.52
CA SER A 30 2.69 -0.66 -2.32
C SER A 30 3.30 -0.12 -1.03
N GLY A 31 3.97 1.04 -1.04
CA GLY A 31 4.62 1.60 0.15
C GLY A 31 6.05 1.10 0.41
N GLU A 32 6.68 0.43 -0.56
CA GLU A 32 8.08 -0.01 -0.47
C GLU A 32 9.02 1.19 -0.67
N VAL A 33 9.78 1.57 0.37
CA VAL A 33 10.63 2.78 0.35
C VAL A 33 11.65 2.76 -0.78
N LYS A 34 12.19 1.59 -1.12
CA LYS A 34 13.20 1.41 -2.17
C LYS A 34 12.62 1.67 -3.57
N GLU A 35 11.31 1.49 -3.75
CA GLU A 35 10.62 1.70 -5.03
C GLU A 35 10.13 3.13 -5.21
N LEU A 36 10.00 3.88 -4.11
CA LEU A 36 9.46 5.24 -4.12
C LEU A 36 10.17 6.17 -5.12
N PRO A 37 11.52 6.23 -5.21
CA PRO A 37 12.18 7.15 -6.14
C PRO A 37 11.81 6.88 -7.60
N LEU A 38 11.84 5.61 -8.02
CA LEU A 38 11.52 5.18 -9.38
C LEU A 38 10.03 5.35 -9.69
N PHE A 39 9.16 5.07 -8.71
CA PHE A 39 7.73 5.30 -8.83
C PHE A 39 7.42 6.79 -9.05
N LEU A 40 7.98 7.66 -8.21
CA LEU A 40 7.78 9.11 -8.32
C LEU A 40 8.30 9.67 -9.66
N GLU A 41 9.46 9.21 -10.12
CA GLU A 41 10.02 9.61 -11.42
C GLU A 41 9.09 9.26 -12.59
N ARG A 42 8.58 8.03 -12.62
CA ARG A 42 7.65 7.58 -13.68
C ARG A 42 6.33 8.32 -13.63
N MET A 43 5.80 8.53 -12.42
CA MET A 43 4.56 9.28 -12.21
C MET A 43 4.73 10.75 -12.62
N ASP A 44 5.83 11.41 -12.26
CA ASP A 44 6.14 12.79 -12.68
C ASP A 44 6.21 12.92 -14.21
N SER A 45 6.80 11.93 -14.90
CA SER A 45 6.88 11.91 -16.35
C SER A 45 5.49 11.90 -17.00
N VAL A 46 4.60 11.02 -16.54
CA VAL A 46 3.23 10.92 -17.07
C VAL A 46 2.38 12.13 -16.68
N HIS A 47 2.49 12.61 -15.44
CA HIS A 47 1.80 13.80 -14.98
C HIS A 47 2.17 15.04 -15.82
N SER A 48 3.45 15.21 -16.14
CA SER A 48 3.93 16.30 -17.00
C SER A 48 3.32 16.22 -18.40
N GLN A 49 3.17 15.01 -18.96
CA GLN A 49 2.51 14.83 -20.25
C GLN A 49 1.02 15.11 -20.19
N ILE A 50 0.33 14.72 -19.12
CA ILE A 50 -1.09 15.05 -18.91
C ILE A 50 -1.28 16.57 -18.87
N MET A 51 -0.44 17.29 -18.13
CA MET A 51 -0.52 18.76 -18.00
C MET A 51 -0.14 19.52 -19.28
N GLN A 52 0.64 18.91 -20.18
CA GLN A 52 0.97 19.51 -21.48
C GLN A 52 -0.18 19.40 -22.49
N ASN A 53 -1.16 18.55 -22.23
CA ASN A 53 -2.35 18.44 -23.06
C ASN A 53 -3.45 19.38 -22.53
N ASN A 54 -4.06 20.15 -23.42
CA ASN A 54 -5.17 21.05 -23.09
C ASN A 54 -6.49 20.28 -22.97
N PHE A 55 -6.57 19.35 -22.01
CA PHE A 55 -7.81 18.63 -21.71
C PHE A 55 -8.81 19.52 -20.97
N ASP A 56 -10.10 19.20 -21.10
CA ASP A 56 -11.15 19.81 -20.27
C ASP A 56 -11.06 19.35 -18.81
N ASP A 57 -11.69 20.11 -17.91
CA ASP A 57 -11.63 19.88 -16.45
C ASP A 57 -12.15 18.49 -16.03
N VAL A 58 -13.15 17.94 -16.74
CA VAL A 58 -13.74 16.63 -16.43
C VAL A 58 -12.77 15.52 -16.79
N THR A 59 -12.17 15.61 -17.97
CA THR A 59 -11.13 14.69 -18.44
C THR A 59 -9.90 14.74 -17.53
N MET A 60 -9.48 15.93 -17.10
CA MET A 60 -8.38 16.11 -16.14
C MET A 60 -8.67 15.46 -14.79
N SER A 61 -9.88 15.64 -14.25
CA SER A 61 -10.28 15.03 -12.97
C SER A 61 -10.31 13.50 -13.03
N ASN A 62 -10.80 12.93 -14.13
CA ASN A 62 -10.82 11.50 -14.35
C ASN A 62 -9.41 10.92 -14.50
N LEU A 63 -8.55 11.57 -15.29
CA LEU A 63 -7.15 11.17 -15.45
C LEU A 63 -6.39 11.27 -14.13
N HIS A 64 -6.63 12.30 -13.32
CA HIS A 64 -6.04 12.44 -11.99
C HIS A 64 -6.47 11.32 -11.04
N SER A 65 -7.76 10.99 -11.00
CA SER A 65 -8.26 9.87 -10.20
C SER A 65 -7.67 8.53 -10.64
N TYR A 66 -7.54 8.32 -11.95
CA TYR A 66 -6.91 7.14 -12.52
C TYR A 66 -5.41 7.06 -12.21
N PHE A 67 -4.73 8.20 -12.24
CA PHE A 67 -3.34 8.33 -11.88
C PHE A 67 -3.10 7.99 -10.39
N LEU A 68 -3.94 8.50 -9.49
CA LEU A 68 -3.89 8.15 -8.06
C LEU A 68 -4.24 6.69 -7.77
N SER A 69 -4.99 6.00 -8.64
CA SER A 69 -5.26 4.55 -8.51
C SER A 69 -3.99 3.69 -8.53
N ARG A 70 -2.87 4.23 -9.05
CA ARG A 70 -1.56 3.57 -9.01
C ARG A 70 -0.91 3.61 -7.63
N ILE A 71 -1.52 4.22 -6.63
CA ILE A 71 -1.10 4.15 -5.24
C ILE A 71 -2.04 3.18 -4.53
N ASP A 72 -1.48 2.21 -3.80
CA ASP A 72 -2.27 1.29 -3.00
C ASP A 72 -3.16 2.06 -2.00
N THR A 73 -4.40 1.64 -1.85
CA THR A 73 -5.38 2.32 -0.98
C THR A 73 -4.89 2.42 0.47
N SER A 74 -4.16 1.41 0.97
CA SER A 74 -3.55 1.45 2.30
C SER A 74 -2.51 2.55 2.45
N VAL A 75 -1.77 2.86 1.37
CA VAL A 75 -0.78 3.93 1.33
C VAL A 75 -1.46 5.29 1.29
N LEU A 76 -2.52 5.44 0.48
CA LEU A 76 -3.32 6.68 0.41
C LEU A 76 -3.94 7.02 1.77
N LEU A 77 -4.53 6.04 2.45
CA LEU A 77 -5.06 6.19 3.80
C LEU A 77 -3.96 6.57 4.80
N GLU A 78 -2.77 5.99 4.66
CA GLU A 78 -1.65 6.26 5.56
C GLU A 78 -1.05 7.66 5.41
N ILE A 79 -1.03 8.22 4.19
CA ILE A 79 -0.58 9.60 3.96
C ILE A 79 -1.69 10.63 4.24
N GLY A 80 -2.94 10.19 4.42
CA GLY A 80 -4.05 11.05 4.84
C GLY A 80 -4.47 12.08 3.78
N VAL A 81 -4.23 11.79 2.50
CA VAL A 81 -4.49 12.72 1.40
C VAL A 81 -5.87 12.45 0.78
N SER A 82 -6.66 13.50 0.55
CA SER A 82 -7.96 13.37 -0.12
C SER A 82 -7.79 13.13 -1.63
N PHE A 83 -8.78 12.49 -2.26
CA PHE A 83 -8.80 12.31 -3.73
C PHE A 83 -8.86 13.63 -4.53
N SER A 84 -9.12 14.75 -3.86
CA SER A 84 -9.10 16.10 -4.44
C SER A 84 -7.73 16.78 -4.36
N ALA A 85 -6.74 16.15 -3.72
CA ALA A 85 -5.42 16.75 -3.55
C ALA A 85 -4.64 16.79 -4.87
N THR A 86 -3.75 17.76 -5.01
CA THR A 86 -2.90 17.86 -6.20
C THR A 86 -1.83 16.78 -6.19
N TRP A 87 -1.25 16.47 -7.37
CA TRP A 87 -0.15 15.52 -7.43
C TRP A 87 1.06 15.96 -6.58
N GLU A 88 1.34 17.27 -6.52
CA GLU A 88 2.42 17.79 -5.68
C GLU A 88 2.14 17.59 -4.19
N ASP A 89 0.89 17.70 -3.74
CA ASP A 89 0.50 17.38 -2.35
C ASP A 89 0.71 15.89 -2.03
N VAL A 90 0.29 15.01 -2.95
CA VAL A 90 0.47 13.56 -2.82
C VAL A 90 1.96 13.19 -2.79
N LYS A 91 2.74 13.74 -3.71
CA LYS A 91 4.19 13.55 -3.80
C LYS A 91 4.90 14.05 -2.56
N LYS A 92 4.51 15.21 -2.03
CA LYS A 92 5.04 15.73 -0.77
C LYS A 92 4.72 14.80 0.39
N ALA A 93 3.47 14.37 0.54
CA ALA A 93 3.06 13.46 1.62
C ALA A 93 3.76 12.08 1.52
N LEU A 94 3.91 11.55 0.31
CA LEU A 94 4.70 10.34 0.06
C LEU A 94 6.17 10.53 0.43
N LYS A 95 6.79 11.65 0.06
CA LYS A 95 8.19 11.94 0.43
C LYS A 95 8.36 12.15 1.93
N GLU A 96 7.45 12.86 2.58
CA GLU A 96 7.49 13.05 4.03
C GLU A 96 7.35 11.72 4.77
N ARG A 97 6.45 10.85 4.29
CA ARG A 97 6.19 9.56 4.92
C ARG A 97 7.25 8.49 4.60
N TYR A 98 7.80 8.48 3.39
CA TYR A 98 8.63 7.39 2.88
C TYR A 98 10.04 7.83 2.44
N ALA A 99 10.29 9.09 2.08
CA ALA A 99 11.61 9.57 1.59
C ALA A 99 12.55 10.08 2.70
N GLY A 100 12.26 9.82 3.97
CA GLY A 100 13.17 10.24 5.06
C GLY A 100 12.65 10.06 6.47
N ALA A 101 11.33 9.99 6.67
CA ALA A 101 10.80 9.55 7.96
C ALA A 101 11.04 8.04 8.10
N ARG A 102 12.16 7.68 8.73
CA ARG A 102 12.25 6.41 9.47
C ARG A 102 11.09 6.42 10.45
N THR A 103 9.90 5.96 10.04
CA THR A 103 8.83 5.67 10.99
C THR A 103 9.49 4.75 12.01
N PRO A 104 9.69 5.19 13.26
CA PRO A 104 10.50 4.45 14.19
C PRO A 104 9.99 3.02 14.27
N VAL A 105 10.88 2.03 14.39
CA VAL A 105 10.48 0.63 14.55
C VAL A 105 9.42 0.51 15.65
N ALA A 106 9.59 1.28 16.74
CA ALA A 106 8.60 1.41 17.81
C ALA A 106 7.20 1.86 17.32
N ALA A 107 7.10 2.90 16.48
CA ALA A 107 5.83 3.35 15.94
C ALA A 107 5.19 2.32 14.99
N SER A 108 6.02 1.56 14.25
CA SER A 108 5.52 0.48 13.39
C SER A 108 5.01 -0.72 14.21
N VAL A 109 5.67 -1.03 15.33
CA VAL A 109 5.22 -2.05 16.30
C VAL A 109 3.91 -1.62 16.97
N LEU A 110 3.79 -0.38 17.43
CA LEU A 110 2.54 0.13 18.02
C LEU A 110 1.38 0.03 17.03
N LYS A 111 1.60 0.43 15.77
CA LYS A 111 0.58 0.32 14.73
C LYS A 111 0.15 -1.14 14.50
N LEU A 112 1.08 -2.10 14.53
CA LEU A 112 0.77 -3.54 14.43
C LEU A 112 -0.15 -4.01 15.57
N LEU A 113 0.08 -3.53 16.80
CA LEU A 113 -0.72 -3.90 17.98
C LEU A 113 -2.11 -3.23 17.99
N GLU A 114 -2.23 -2.05 17.37
CA GLU A 114 -3.48 -1.29 17.28
C GLU A 114 -4.39 -1.76 16.14
N LEU A 115 -3.85 -2.50 15.16
CA LEU A 115 -4.63 -3.04 14.04
C LEU A 115 -5.87 -3.80 14.56
N SER A 116 -7.02 -3.44 13.99
CA SER A 116 -8.30 -4.07 14.27
C SER A 116 -9.01 -4.36 12.95
N PRO A 117 -9.87 -5.40 12.90
CA PRO A 117 -10.66 -5.67 11.71
C PRO A 117 -11.55 -4.47 11.37
N ASP A 118 -11.61 -4.10 10.09
CA ASP A 118 -12.52 -3.06 9.63
C ASP A 118 -13.97 -3.58 9.63
N SER A 119 -14.95 -2.67 9.65
CA SER A 119 -16.37 -3.05 9.65
C SER A 119 -16.72 -3.87 8.40
N GLY A 120 -17.07 -5.15 8.59
CA GLY A 120 -17.37 -6.08 7.50
C GLY A 120 -16.16 -6.74 6.84
N GLU A 121 -14.94 -6.50 7.33
CA GLU A 121 -13.74 -7.19 6.87
C GLU A 121 -13.77 -8.66 7.30
N SER A 122 -13.42 -9.57 6.39
CA SER A 122 -13.26 -10.98 6.72
C SER A 122 -12.01 -11.19 7.58
N ILE A 123 -12.01 -12.21 8.45
CA ILE A 123 -10.81 -12.57 9.25
C ILE A 123 -9.63 -12.92 8.31
N PHE A 124 -9.91 -13.49 7.15
CA PHE A 124 -8.89 -13.78 6.13
C PHE A 124 -8.25 -12.51 5.55
N ASP A 125 -9.05 -11.50 5.22
CA ASP A 125 -8.51 -10.23 4.71
C ASP A 125 -7.75 -9.47 5.81
N PHE A 126 -8.26 -9.51 7.04
CA PHE A 126 -7.58 -8.94 8.19
C PHE A 126 -6.20 -9.58 8.44
N THR A 127 -6.12 -10.91 8.44
CA THR A 127 -4.84 -11.63 8.61
C THR A 127 -3.86 -11.35 7.46
N LYS A 128 -4.35 -11.20 6.23
CA LYS A 128 -3.54 -10.78 5.08
C LYS A 128 -2.97 -9.37 5.26
N ARG A 129 -3.79 -8.42 5.74
CA ARG A 129 -3.36 -7.05 6.04
C ARG A 129 -2.31 -7.01 7.16
N MET A 130 -2.50 -7.79 8.23
CA MET A 130 -1.50 -7.95 9.29
C MET A 130 -0.18 -8.55 8.76
N ALA A 131 -0.25 -9.58 7.90
CA ALA A 131 0.95 -10.18 7.29
C ALA A 131 1.75 -9.18 6.46
N GLN A 132 1.07 -8.33 5.68
CA GLN A 132 1.70 -7.27 4.92
C GLN A 132 2.41 -6.25 5.82
N TYR A 133 1.77 -5.82 6.91
CA TYR A 133 2.38 -4.94 7.89
C TYR A 133 3.61 -5.56 8.56
N LEU A 134 3.51 -6.84 8.96
CA LEU A 134 4.60 -7.58 9.59
C LEU A 134 5.79 -7.73 8.65
N LYS A 135 5.55 -8.03 7.36
CA LYS A 135 6.61 -8.12 6.34
C LYS A 135 7.38 -6.80 6.20
N ARG A 136 6.67 -5.66 6.18
CA ARG A 136 7.28 -4.32 6.14
C ARG A 136 8.08 -4.01 7.41
N LEU A 137 7.62 -4.47 8.58
CA LEU A 137 8.33 -4.29 9.84
C LEU A 137 9.65 -5.09 9.84
N LYS A 138 9.61 -6.35 9.41
CA LYS A 138 10.81 -7.22 9.34
C LYS A 138 11.83 -6.70 8.32
N SER A 139 11.40 -6.17 7.18
CA SER A 139 12.35 -5.60 6.19
C SER A 139 13.11 -4.39 6.74
N LYS A 140 12.45 -3.53 7.53
CA LYS A 140 13.10 -2.39 8.21
C LYS A 140 14.17 -2.83 9.20
N VAL A 141 13.98 -3.97 9.87
CA VAL A 141 14.96 -4.49 10.83
C VAL A 141 16.19 -5.04 10.13
N LEU A 142 16.00 -5.78 9.03
CA LEU A 142 17.09 -6.25 8.17
C LEU A 142 17.95 -5.09 7.64
N ASP A 143 17.33 -3.97 7.26
CA ASP A 143 18.05 -2.78 6.80
C ASP A 143 18.80 -2.05 7.94
N SER A 144 18.46 -2.31 9.22
CA SER A 144 19.05 -1.62 10.40
C SER A 144 20.05 -2.46 11.19
N CYS A 145 20.01 -3.79 11.08
CA CYS A 145 20.83 -4.75 11.82
C CYS A 145 21.46 -5.76 10.85
N PRO A 146 22.73 -5.57 10.43
CA PRO A 146 23.42 -6.52 9.55
C PRO A 146 23.85 -7.82 10.26
N ASN A 147 23.71 -7.89 11.59
CA ASN A 147 23.95 -9.12 12.34
C ASN A 147 22.75 -10.07 12.21
N ASN A 148 22.97 -11.22 11.59
CA ASN A 148 21.94 -12.23 11.34
C ASN A 148 21.27 -12.73 12.63
N ASP A 149 22.00 -12.87 13.74
CA ASP A 149 21.43 -13.42 14.98
C ASP A 149 20.47 -12.44 15.66
N GLU A 150 20.83 -11.16 15.68
CA GLU A 150 19.99 -10.11 16.24
C GLU A 150 18.74 -9.86 15.36
N SER A 151 18.91 -9.89 14.05
CA SER A 151 17.80 -9.81 13.09
C SER A 151 16.82 -10.98 13.26
N ASN A 152 17.34 -12.20 13.41
CA ASN A 152 16.54 -13.40 13.66
C ASN A 152 15.78 -13.33 14.98
N LEU A 153 16.41 -12.86 16.06
CA LEU A 153 15.75 -12.68 17.34
C LEU A 153 14.61 -11.65 17.25
N ARG A 154 14.87 -10.50 16.65
CA ARG A 154 13.86 -9.44 16.46
C ARG A 154 12.68 -9.92 15.61
N ASN A 155 12.95 -10.67 14.54
CA ASN A 155 11.90 -11.24 13.68
C ASN A 155 10.98 -12.18 14.47
N ARG A 156 11.53 -13.01 15.36
CA ARG A 156 10.72 -13.88 16.24
C ARG A 156 9.86 -13.06 17.20
N VAL A 157 10.42 -12.01 17.82
CA VAL A 157 9.66 -11.13 18.71
C VAL A 157 8.50 -10.46 17.96
N TYR A 158 8.68 -10.04 16.71
CA TYR A 158 7.58 -9.47 15.93
C TYR A 158 6.54 -10.50 15.52
N ASP A 159 6.93 -11.74 15.23
CA ASP A 159 5.98 -12.83 15.03
C ASP A 159 5.14 -13.07 16.28
N GLU A 160 5.76 -13.10 17.47
CA GLU A 160 5.07 -13.25 18.75
C GLU A 160 4.08 -12.11 19.01
N LEU A 161 4.50 -10.85 18.82
CA LEU A 161 3.64 -9.68 18.98
C LEU A 161 2.48 -9.68 17.99
N ALA A 162 2.72 -10.08 16.73
CA ALA A 162 1.68 -10.17 15.72
C ALA A 162 0.65 -11.27 16.07
N MET A 163 1.11 -12.42 16.58
CA MET A 163 0.23 -13.49 17.04
C MET A 163 -0.62 -13.07 18.25
N GLU A 164 -0.04 -12.33 19.20
CA GLU A 164 -0.77 -11.81 20.35
C GLU A 164 -1.84 -10.79 19.92
N ALA A 165 -1.48 -9.85 19.03
CA ALA A 165 -2.42 -8.89 18.47
C ALA A 165 -3.56 -9.59 17.72
N LEU A 166 -3.26 -10.60 16.91
CA LEU A 166 -4.26 -11.39 16.19
C LEU A 166 -5.19 -12.14 17.15
N THR A 167 -4.63 -12.83 18.14
CA THR A 167 -5.40 -13.62 19.12
C THR A 167 -6.39 -12.74 19.90
N ASN A 168 -6.01 -11.50 20.21
CA ASN A 168 -6.90 -10.56 20.92
C ASN A 168 -8.06 -10.03 20.06
N LYS A 169 -8.04 -10.24 18.74
CA LYS A 169 -9.00 -9.65 17.79
C LYS A 169 -9.86 -10.69 17.06
N ILE A 170 -9.58 -11.98 17.23
CA ILE A 170 -10.35 -13.10 16.65
C ILE A 170 -11.34 -13.69 17.68
N SER A 171 -12.27 -14.52 17.19
CA SER A 171 -13.28 -15.18 18.03
C SER A 171 -12.66 -16.13 19.06
N THR A 172 -13.34 -16.33 20.20
CA THR A 172 -12.86 -17.20 21.29
C THR A 172 -12.58 -18.64 20.84
N GLN A 173 -13.33 -19.13 19.84
CA GLN A 173 -13.10 -20.46 19.26
C GLN A 173 -11.72 -20.54 18.58
N LEU A 174 -11.42 -19.60 17.68
CA LEU A 174 -10.13 -19.54 17.00
C LEU A 174 -8.97 -19.25 17.98
N GLN A 175 -9.22 -18.44 19.02
CA GLN A 175 -8.24 -18.25 20.09
C GLN A 175 -7.87 -19.56 20.78
N THR A 176 -8.84 -20.43 21.05
CA THR A 176 -8.60 -21.74 21.66
C THR A 176 -7.82 -22.64 20.71
N THR A 177 -8.14 -22.67 19.41
CA THR A 177 -7.39 -23.43 18.40
C THR A 177 -5.91 -23.02 18.39
N ILE A 178 -5.62 -21.72 18.33
CA ILE A 178 -4.25 -21.19 18.33
C ILE A 178 -3.51 -21.52 19.63
N LYS A 179 -4.17 -21.36 20.79
CA LYS A 179 -3.58 -21.66 22.10
C LYS A 179 -3.22 -23.13 22.27
N ILE A 180 -4.02 -24.05 21.70
CA ILE A 180 -3.77 -25.50 21.74
C ILE A 180 -2.64 -25.86 20.78
N ALA A 181 -2.69 -25.37 19.55
CA ALA A 181 -1.74 -25.72 18.50
C ALA A 181 -0.34 -25.12 18.72
N LYS A 182 -0.24 -23.98 19.41
CA LYS A 182 1.02 -23.27 19.72
C LYS A 182 1.91 -23.06 18.47
N PRO A 183 1.42 -22.30 17.48
CA PRO A 183 2.19 -22.01 16.27
C PRO A 183 3.52 -21.31 16.61
N LYS A 184 4.56 -21.61 15.83
CA LYS A 184 5.92 -21.06 16.05
C LYS A 184 6.09 -19.65 15.50
N ASN A 185 5.23 -19.25 14.57
CA ASN A 185 5.30 -17.96 13.88
C ASN A 185 3.90 -17.54 13.40
N PHE A 186 3.81 -16.30 12.93
CA PHE A 186 2.55 -15.73 12.47
C PHE A 186 1.96 -16.49 11.26
N GLU A 187 2.78 -17.00 10.35
CA GLU A 187 2.31 -17.73 9.16
C GLU A 187 1.63 -19.05 9.53
N GLU A 188 2.20 -19.80 10.48
CA GLU A 188 1.58 -21.01 11.02
C GLU A 188 0.26 -20.70 11.73
N ALA A 189 0.19 -19.59 12.47
CA ALA A 189 -1.06 -19.15 13.11
C ALA A 189 -2.16 -18.82 12.10
N VAL A 190 -1.82 -18.14 11.00
CA VAL A 190 -2.77 -17.82 9.92
C VAL A 190 -3.21 -19.08 9.19
N ALA A 191 -2.33 -20.05 8.97
CA ALA A 191 -2.70 -21.33 8.36
C ALA A 191 -3.77 -22.07 9.17
N LEU A 192 -3.62 -22.12 10.50
CA LEU A 192 -4.62 -22.74 11.39
C LEU A 192 -5.98 -22.04 11.32
N ILE A 193 -5.99 -20.71 11.22
CA ILE A 193 -7.24 -19.96 11.04
C ILE A 193 -7.90 -20.29 9.70
N ARG A 194 -7.09 -20.48 8.65
CA ARG A 194 -7.60 -20.81 7.30
C ARG A 194 -8.21 -22.20 7.24
N ASP A 195 -7.69 -23.14 8.02
CA ASP A 195 -8.19 -24.53 8.04
C ASP A 195 -9.44 -24.71 8.91
N ASP A 196 -9.72 -23.76 9.83
CA ASP A 196 -10.89 -23.73 10.71
C ASP A 196 -12.10 -22.95 10.14
N ILE A 197 -11.94 -22.23 9.03
CA ILE A 197 -12.99 -21.42 8.33
C ILE A 197 -13.40 -22.11 7.03
#